data_AF-A0A212C3M3-F1
#
_entry.id   AF-A0A212C3M3-F1
#
_cell.length_a   1.000
_cell.length_b   1.000
_cell.length_c   1.000
_cell.angle_alpha   90.00
_cell.angle_beta   90.00
_cell.angle_gamma   90.00
#
_symmetry.space_group_name_H-M   'P 1'
#
loop_
_entity.id
_entity.type
_entity.pdbx_description
1 polymer ?
#
loop_
_entity_poly.entity_id
_entity_poly.type
_entity_poly.pdbx_seq_one_letter_code
_entity_poly.pdbx_strand_id
1 'polypeptide(L)' 'MPLDQSVKKNRIMETFKADPNSSSFKRLDGEKIIASGCPRFVTHSTLENAKSTSIQDDILFLKVAVDLTDLEYL' A
#
# COMPACT_ATOMS: atom_id res chain seq x y z
N MET A 1 -1.77 -2.18 1.53
CA MET A 1 -1.16 -2.84 2.71
C MET A 1 -2.09 -3.94 3.24
N PRO A 2 -1.85 -5.23 2.98
CA PRO A 2 -2.51 -6.34 3.65
C PRO A 2 -2.53 -6.09 5.17
N LEU A 3 -3.70 -5.91 5.78
CA LEU A 3 -3.83 -5.84 7.23
C LEU A 3 -3.82 -7.28 7.73
N ASP A 4 -2.80 -7.56 8.53
CA ASP A 4 -2.78 -8.68 9.45
C ASP A 4 -4.02 -8.60 10.36
N GLN A 5 -4.87 -9.63 10.30
CA GLN A 5 -6.13 -9.71 11.05
C GLN A 5 -5.94 -10.26 12.47
N SER A 6 -4.69 -10.55 12.89
CA SER A 6 -4.38 -11.02 14.25
C SER A 6 -4.03 -9.90 15.22
N VAL A 7 -4.14 -10.21 16.52
CA VAL A 7 -3.74 -9.34 17.64
C VAL A 7 -2.22 -9.10 17.67
N LYS A 8 -1.41 -9.92 16.98
CA LYS A 8 0.06 -9.81 16.96
C LYS A 8 0.55 -9.19 15.65
N LYS A 9 0.96 -7.94 15.78
CA LYS A 9 1.31 -6.89 14.81
C LYS A 9 2.44 -7.20 13.79
N ASN A 10 2.48 -8.33 13.09
CA ASN A 10 3.51 -8.59 12.07
C ASN A 10 3.05 -8.16 10.66
N ARG A 11 2.77 -6.87 10.51
CA ARG A 11 2.20 -6.29 9.28
C ARG A 11 3.26 -6.10 8.20
N ILE A 12 2.95 -6.54 6.97
CA ILE A 12 3.77 -6.26 5.79
C ILE A 12 3.53 -4.81 5.37
N MET A 13 4.60 -4.02 5.32
CA MET A 13 4.56 -2.59 5.02
C MET A 13 5.64 -2.22 4.03
N GLU A 14 5.28 -1.43 3.03
CA GLU A 14 6.22 -0.70 2.20
C GLU A 14 5.80 0.77 2.18
N THR A 15 6.80 1.63 2.25
CA THR A 15 6.65 3.08 2.22
C THR A 15 7.62 3.63 1.19
N PHE A 16 7.16 4.59 0.39
CA PHE A 16 8.01 5.30 -0.55
C PHE A 16 7.70 6.80 -0.50
N LYS A 17 8.69 7.62 -0.83
CA LYS A 17 8.48 9.05 -1.09
C LYS A 17 8.15 9.24 -2.56
N ALA A 18 7.12 10.02 -2.86
CA ALA A 18 6.77 10.35 -4.24
C ALA A 18 7.95 11.03 -4.94
N ASP A 19 8.34 10.52 -6.12
CA ASP A 19 9.38 11.11 -6.95
C ASP A 19 8.81 12.30 -7.74
N PRO A 20 9.28 13.54 -7.54
CA PRO A 20 8.79 14.71 -8.26
C PRO A 20 8.95 14.62 -9.79
N ASN A 21 9.90 13.81 -10.27
CA ASN A 21 10.15 13.63 -11.70
C ASN A 21 9.19 12.61 -12.36
N SER A 22 8.55 11.76 -11.55
CA SER A 22 7.63 10.74 -12.04
C SER A 22 6.33 11.38 -12.55
N SER A 23 5.88 10.95 -13.72
CA SER A 23 4.59 11.35 -14.30
C SER A 23 3.39 10.91 -13.45
N SER A 24 3.56 9.93 -12.56
CA SER A 24 2.52 9.47 -11.63
C SER A 24 2.11 10.52 -10.58
N PHE A 25 2.96 11.51 -10.28
CA PHE A 25 2.71 12.52 -9.25
C PHE A 25 2.60 13.94 -9.81
N LYS A 26 2.49 14.08 -11.14
CA LYS A 26 2.25 15.38 -11.78
C LYS A 26 0.76 15.73 -11.72
N ARG A 27 0.47 17.02 -11.84
CA ARG A 27 -0.90 17.51 -12.02
C ARG A 27 -1.51 16.81 -13.23
N LEU A 28 -2.76 16.37 -13.09
CA LEU A 28 -3.45 15.66 -14.15
C LEU A 28 -3.81 16.60 -15.30
N ASP A 29 -3.20 16.38 -16.46
CA ASP A 29 -3.70 16.86 -17.75
C ASP A 29 -4.53 15.72 -18.37
N GLY A 30 -5.82 15.63 -17.97
CA GLY A 30 -6.77 14.62 -18.45
C GLY A 30 -7.15 13.54 -17.42
N GLU A 31 -7.83 12.48 -17.88
CA GLU A 31 -8.49 11.49 -16.99
C GLU A 31 -7.60 10.36 -16.47
N LYS A 32 -6.36 10.19 -16.97
CA LYS A 32 -5.57 8.97 -16.71
C LYS A 32 -4.30 9.23 -15.90
N ILE A 33 -4.33 8.84 -14.64
CA ILE A 33 -3.15 8.81 -13.76
C ILE A 33 -2.40 7.49 -13.97
N ILE A 34 -1.07 7.54 -14.04
CA ILE A 34 -0.24 6.32 -14.04
C ILE A 34 -0.09 5.83 -12.61
N ALA A 35 -0.53 4.60 -12.33
CA ALA A 35 -0.37 3.99 -11.01
C ALA A 35 1.12 3.84 -10.64
N SER A 36 1.48 4.23 -9.41
CA SER A 36 2.81 4.05 -8.83
C SER A 36 2.69 3.28 -7.52
N GLY A 37 3.58 2.32 -7.31
CA GLY A 37 3.59 1.45 -6.13
C GLY A 37 4.64 0.37 -6.26
N CYS A 38 4.40 -0.77 -5.62
CA CYS A 38 5.37 -1.84 -5.52
C CYS A 38 4.87 -3.12 -6.21
N PRO A 39 5.35 -3.45 -7.43
CA PRO A 39 4.87 -4.61 -8.19
C PRO A 39 5.07 -5.96 -7.48
N ARG A 40 6.02 -6.02 -6.53
CA ARG A 40 6.31 -7.22 -5.73
C ARG A 40 6.16 -6.92 -4.24
N PHE A 41 5.03 -6.34 -3.86
CA PHE A 41 4.72 -5.93 -2.49
C PHE A 41 4.78 -7.10 -1.47
N VAL A 42 4.32 -8.29 -1.86
CA VAL A 42 4.39 -9.51 -1.04
C VAL A 42 4.49 -10.74 -1.94
N THR A 43 5.24 -11.76 -1.52
CA THR A 43 5.27 -13.04 -2.24
C THR A 43 4.01 -13.86 -1.96
N HIS A 44 3.53 -14.63 -2.93
CA HIS A 44 2.35 -15.49 -2.73
C HIS A 44 2.58 -16.49 -1.59
N SER A 45 3.78 -17.08 -1.51
CA SER A 45 4.17 -17.99 -0.43
C SER A 45 4.11 -17.36 0.96
N THR A 46 4.32 -16.05 1.08
CA THR A 46 4.20 -15.33 2.35
C THR A 46 2.74 -15.02 2.66
N LEU A 47 1.97 -14.62 1.65
CA LEU A 47 0.57 -14.20 1.79
C LEU A 47 -0.37 -15.37 2.08
N GLU A 48 -0.14 -16.52 1.46
CA GLU A 48 -0.97 -17.73 1.55
C GLU A 48 -0.49 -18.70 2.65
N ASN A 49 0.55 -18.34 3.39
CA ASN A 49 1.05 -19.19 4.47
C ASN A 49 -0.04 -19.33 5.55
N ALA A 50 -0.44 -20.57 5.87
CA ALA A 50 -1.45 -20.85 6.89
C ALA A 50 -1.09 -20.36 8.31
N LYS A 51 0.19 -20.05 8.56
CA LYS A 51 0.65 -19.41 9.80
C LYS A 51 0.59 -17.88 9.75
N SER A 52 0.40 -17.31 8.56
CA SER A 52 0.17 -15.88 8.37
C SER A 52 -1.32 -15.59 8.52
N THR A 53 -1.63 -14.51 9.20
CA THR A 53 -3.00 -14.05 9.48
C THR A 53 -3.39 -12.92 8.50
N SER A 54 -2.81 -12.94 7.31
CA SER A 54 -3.01 -11.91 6.28
C SER A 54 -4.28 -12.14 5.44
N ILE A 55 -4.67 -13.41 5.27
CA ILE A 55 -5.93 -13.82 4.66
C ILE A 55 -6.73 -14.55 5.72
N GLN A 56 -7.97 -14.12 5.94
CA GLN A 56 -8.92 -14.79 6.82
C GLN A 56 -10.29 -14.76 6.15
N ASP A 57 -10.98 -15.90 6.16
CA ASP A 57 -12.29 -16.08 5.53
C ASP A 57 -12.31 -15.66 4.04
N ASP A 58 -11.23 -15.95 3.32
CA ASP A 58 -11.00 -15.54 1.92
C ASP A 58 -10.99 -14.01 1.70
N ILE A 59 -10.78 -13.24 2.77
CA ILE A 59 -10.71 -11.78 2.75
C ILE A 59 -9.30 -11.32 3.14
N LEU A 60 -8.79 -10.37 2.38
CA LEU A 60 -7.62 -9.58 2.72
C LEU A 60 -8.01 -8.11 2.79
N PHE A 61 -7.37 -7.35 3.67
CA PHE A 61 -7.64 -5.92 3.80
C PHE A 61 -6.45 -5.11 3.31
N LEU A 62 -6.64 -4.07 2.49
CA LEU A 62 -5.55 -3.18 2.09
C LEU A 62 -5.67 -1.81 2.76
N LYS A 63 -4.68 -1.38 3.55
CA LYS A 63 -4.52 0.02 4.00
C LYS A 63 -3.60 0.79 3.07
N VAL A 64 -3.88 2.08 2.87
CA VAL A 64 -2.94 3.06 2.31
C VAL A 64 -2.92 4.23 3.31
N ALA A 65 -1.75 4.80 3.55
CA ALA A 65 -1.59 5.97 4.41
C ALA A 65 -0.74 6.99 3.66
N VAL A 66 -1.21 8.23 3.63
CA VAL A 66 -0.47 9.36 3.06
C VAL A 66 0.01 10.21 4.23
N ASP A 67 1.29 10.57 4.20
CA ASP A 67 1.83 11.53 5.14
C ASP A 67 1.32 12.93 4.74
N LEU A 68 0.60 13.57 5.66
CA LEU A 68 0.03 14.91 5.49
C LEU A 68 0.86 15.97 6.22
N THR A 69 2.05 15.61 6.72
CA THR A 69 3.00 16.57 7.28
C THR A 69 3.29 17.65 6.23
N ASP A 70 3.35 18.91 6.67
CA ASP A 70 3.56 20.09 5.83
C ASP A 70 2.45 20.39 4.80
N LEU A 71 1.31 19.71 4.86
CA LEU A 71 0.12 20.08 4.09
C LEU A 71 -0.70 21.12 4.86
N GLU A 72 -0.72 22.35 4.37
CA GLU A 72 -1.62 23.37 4.88
C GLU A 72 -3.08 23.00 4.52
N TYR A 73 -3.97 23.04 5.51
CA TYR A 73 -5.41 22.96 5.26
C TYR A 73 -5.85 24.31 4.66
N LEU A 74 -6.08 24.34 3.35
CA LEU A 74 -6.76 25.44 2.67
C LEU A 74 -8.28 25.40 2.92
#